data_AF-A0A031JPZ2-F1
#
_entry.id   AF-A0A031JPZ2-F1
#
_cell.length_a   1.000
_cell.length_b   1.000
_cell.length_c   1.000
_cell.angle_alpha   90.00
_cell.angle_beta   90.00
_cell.angle_gamma   90.00
#
_symmetry.space_group_name_H-M   'P 1'
#
loop_
_entity.id
_entity.type
_entity.pdbx_description
1 polymer ?
#
loop_
_entity_poly.entity_id
_entity_poly.type
_entity_poly.pdbx_seq_one_letter_code
_entity_poly.pdbx_strand_id
1 'polypeptide(L)'
;MTRKAWVAAAIAAALMSTAATAQDANSSKGRTVRTDAEKLAADKIVLVGDSTMAPMSGWASMFCAHHVKSSTACLNLGRGGRSTRSYRQEGSWDLALGEARVPGYRRTFVLIQFGHNDQSSVAERWTEMDSEFPANLRRMVEDVRQTGAVPVLLTPLTRRDFVKGRLNNTLEPWAAKVRAVAAALKVPLVNLNAASAAAVQEMGPVRSMALAQTAPNGTERHQAGTGTTLKARPAAEARLPDVPTTPDGPRGQFQRKFDYTHLGDEGAELFAGLVARDLARAVPELRSQIAP
;
A
#
# COMPACT_ATOMS: atom_id res chain seq x y z
N MET A 1 -32.96 -41.33 -35.52
CA MET A 1 -33.38 -42.10 -36.72
C MET A 1 -34.44 -41.25 -37.42
N THR A 2 -34.33 -40.72 -38.65
CA THR A 2 -33.64 -41.14 -39.88
C THR A 2 -33.48 -39.96 -40.87
N ARG A 3 -32.32 -39.96 -41.57
CA ARG A 3 -32.02 -39.53 -42.97
C ARG A 3 -32.22 -38.04 -43.34
N LYS A 4 -31.15 -37.24 -43.39
CA LYS A 4 -30.20 -37.01 -44.53
C LYS A 4 -30.86 -36.50 -45.82
N ALA A 5 -30.64 -35.22 -46.13
CA ALA A 5 -30.44 -34.73 -47.49
C ALA A 5 -29.45 -33.56 -47.44
N TRP A 6 -28.43 -33.63 -48.29
CA TRP A 6 -27.33 -32.70 -48.44
C TRP A 6 -27.71 -31.54 -49.35
N VAL A 7 -27.26 -30.33 -49.03
CA VAL A 7 -26.91 -29.33 -50.07
C VAL A 7 -25.67 -28.57 -49.58
N ALA A 8 -24.59 -28.67 -50.35
CA ALA A 8 -23.38 -27.90 -50.19
C ALA A 8 -23.66 -26.43 -50.49
N ALA A 9 -23.36 -25.54 -49.54
CA ALA A 9 -23.36 -24.10 -49.77
C ALA A 9 -21.90 -23.64 -49.96
N ALA A 10 -21.61 -23.20 -51.18
CA ALA A 10 -20.33 -22.65 -51.58
C ALA A 10 -20.01 -21.37 -50.79
N ILE A 11 -18.78 -21.29 -50.29
CA ILE A 11 -18.21 -20.09 -49.68
C ILE A 11 -17.86 -19.12 -50.81
N ALA A 12 -18.70 -18.10 -51.02
CA ALA A 12 -18.32 -16.93 -51.78
C ALA A 12 -17.72 -15.89 -50.80
N ALA A 13 -16.40 -15.83 -50.75
CA ALA A 13 -15.68 -14.77 -50.02
C ALA A 13 -15.87 -13.44 -50.75
N ALA A 14 -16.79 -12.61 -50.27
CA ALA A 14 -16.91 -11.23 -50.71
C ALA A 14 -15.77 -10.41 -50.07
N LEU A 15 -14.76 -10.09 -50.88
CA LEU A 15 -13.75 -9.07 -50.58
C LEU A 15 -14.44 -7.72 -50.43
N MET A 16 -14.77 -7.32 -49.20
CA MET A 16 -15.16 -5.94 -48.92
C MET A 16 -13.90 -5.08 -48.86
N SER A 17 -13.66 -4.37 -49.95
CA SER A 17 -12.66 -3.31 -50.07
C SER A 17 -13.05 -2.14 -49.16
N THR A 18 -12.63 -2.14 -47.90
CA THR A 18 -12.63 -0.91 -47.11
C THR A 18 -11.51 -0.02 -47.64
N ALA A 19 -11.89 0.95 -48.48
CA ALA A 19 -11.03 2.07 -48.82
C ALA A 19 -10.71 2.82 -47.53
N ALA A 20 -9.59 2.48 -46.90
CA ALA A 20 -8.98 3.32 -45.90
C ALA A 20 -8.63 4.63 -46.60
N THR A 21 -9.35 5.70 -46.29
CA THR A 21 -8.95 7.05 -46.66
C THR A 21 -7.56 7.26 -46.10
N ALA A 22 -6.55 7.25 -46.96
CA ALA A 22 -5.20 7.64 -46.64
C ALA A 22 -5.29 9.07 -46.07
N GLN A 23 -5.10 9.19 -44.77
CA GLN A 23 -4.95 10.47 -44.10
C GLN A 23 -3.72 11.13 -44.73
N ASP A 24 -3.94 12.24 -45.44
CA ASP A 24 -2.94 12.93 -46.27
C ASP A 24 -1.54 12.93 -45.64
N ALA A 25 -0.62 12.19 -46.25
CA ALA A 25 0.78 12.15 -45.88
C ALA A 25 1.55 13.45 -46.23
N ASN A 26 0.84 14.55 -46.54
CA ASN A 26 1.43 15.76 -47.13
C ASN A 26 1.14 17.07 -46.37
N SER A 27 0.68 17.03 -45.11
CA SER A 27 0.45 18.25 -44.30
C SER A 27 1.60 18.62 -43.35
N SER A 28 2.79 18.03 -43.49
CA SER A 28 3.92 18.22 -42.56
C SER A 28 4.88 19.37 -42.93
N LYS A 29 4.77 19.93 -44.15
CA LYS A 29 5.60 21.08 -44.56
C LYS A 29 5.10 22.36 -43.90
N GLY A 30 5.74 22.75 -42.79
CA GLY A 30 5.52 24.04 -42.14
C GLY A 30 5.01 23.99 -40.69
N ARG A 31 4.94 22.81 -40.05
CA ARG A 31 4.69 22.79 -38.59
C ARG A 31 5.92 23.38 -37.88
N THR A 32 5.75 24.58 -37.34
CA THR A 32 6.70 25.15 -36.37
C THR A 32 6.96 24.13 -35.26
N VAL A 33 8.21 24.03 -34.82
CA VAL A 33 8.56 23.21 -33.65
C VAL A 33 7.79 23.80 -32.46
N ARG A 34 6.83 23.05 -31.94
CA ARG A 34 6.00 23.47 -30.80
C ARG A 34 6.78 23.21 -29.51
N THR A 35 7.31 24.27 -28.91
CA THR A 35 8.08 24.24 -27.66
C THR A 35 7.32 24.88 -26.49
N ASP A 36 6.01 25.10 -26.66
CA ASP A 36 5.11 25.81 -25.74
C ASP A 36 4.55 24.92 -24.62
N ALA A 37 4.76 23.60 -24.69
CA ALA A 37 4.40 22.70 -23.60
C ALA A 37 5.28 22.94 -22.38
N GLU A 38 4.66 23.26 -21.25
CA GLU A 38 5.37 23.41 -19.97
C GLU A 38 6.07 22.10 -19.59
N LYS A 39 7.32 22.20 -19.11
CA LYS A 39 8.05 21.04 -18.62
C LYS A 39 7.42 20.53 -17.34
N LEU A 40 7.18 19.22 -17.26
CA LEU A 40 6.68 18.58 -16.06
C LEU A 40 7.67 18.75 -14.90
N ALA A 41 7.21 19.34 -13.80
CA ALA A 41 7.92 19.36 -12.53
C ALA A 41 7.37 18.25 -11.62
N ALA A 42 7.86 17.03 -11.81
CA ALA A 42 7.35 15.86 -11.10
C ALA A 42 7.87 15.76 -9.66
N ASP A 43 7.04 15.28 -8.74
CA ASP A 43 7.46 14.89 -7.40
C ASP A 43 7.62 13.36 -7.29
N LYS A 44 8.19 12.89 -6.18
CA LYS A 44 8.29 11.46 -5.87
C LYS A 44 7.89 11.18 -4.43
N ILE A 45 7.14 10.10 -4.23
CA ILE A 45 6.78 9.55 -2.92
C ILE A 45 7.39 8.14 -2.83
N VAL A 46 8.23 7.91 -1.83
CA VAL A 46 8.77 6.60 -1.48
C VAL A 46 8.11 6.14 -0.17
N LEU A 47 7.45 4.99 -0.21
CA LEU A 47 6.70 4.44 0.92
C LEU A 47 7.51 3.30 1.54
N VAL A 48 7.84 3.42 2.83
CA VAL A 48 8.68 2.48 3.57
C VAL A 48 7.95 1.99 4.81
N GLY A 49 7.83 0.67 4.95
CA GLY A 49 7.14 0.10 6.08
C GLY A 49 7.07 -1.42 6.09
N ASP A 50 6.15 -1.93 6.90
CA ASP A 50 5.96 -3.37 7.12
C ASP A 50 4.91 -4.01 6.19
N SER A 51 4.37 -5.17 6.57
CA SER A 51 3.34 -5.88 5.79
C SER A 51 2.05 -5.07 5.60
N THR A 52 1.75 -4.13 6.49
CA THR A 52 0.57 -3.28 6.37
C THR A 52 0.72 -2.13 5.38
N MET A 53 1.93 -1.99 4.81
CA MET A 53 2.23 -1.14 3.67
C MET A 53 2.56 -1.96 2.42
N ALA A 54 3.11 -3.16 2.58
CA ALA A 54 3.57 -4.00 1.49
C ALA A 54 2.49 -4.33 0.44
N PRO A 55 2.88 -4.54 -0.84
CA PRO A 55 1.95 -4.97 -1.88
C PRO A 55 1.09 -6.18 -1.47
N MET A 56 -0.18 -6.16 -1.86
CA MET A 56 -1.18 -7.22 -1.62
C MET A 56 -1.53 -7.52 -0.15
N SER A 57 -0.96 -6.79 0.82
CA SER A 57 -1.27 -6.99 2.24
C SER A 57 -1.41 -5.68 3.04
N GLY A 58 -1.21 -4.56 2.37
CA GLY A 58 -1.17 -3.22 2.93
C GLY A 58 -1.78 -2.16 2.03
N TRP A 59 -1.86 -0.94 2.54
CA TRP A 59 -2.60 0.15 1.89
C TRP A 59 -1.80 0.89 0.79
N ALA A 60 -0.47 0.86 0.82
CA ALA A 60 0.35 1.78 0.00
C ALA A 60 0.24 1.57 -1.50
N SER A 61 0.04 0.33 -1.97
CA SER A 61 -0.19 0.10 -3.39
C SER A 61 -1.49 0.75 -3.87
N MET A 62 -2.54 0.71 -3.03
CA MET A 62 -3.82 1.35 -3.35
C MET A 62 -3.71 2.88 -3.28
N PHE A 63 -2.95 3.39 -2.31
CA PHE A 63 -2.61 4.81 -2.27
C PHE A 63 -1.92 5.29 -3.55
N CYS A 64 -0.89 4.59 -4.02
CA CYS A 64 -0.23 4.94 -5.27
C CYS A 64 -1.17 4.87 -6.48
N ALA A 65 -2.06 3.88 -6.52
CA ALA A 65 -2.94 3.65 -7.67
C ALA A 65 -4.10 4.65 -7.74
N HIS A 66 -4.73 4.96 -6.62
CA HIS A 66 -6.01 5.69 -6.60
C HIS A 66 -5.87 7.14 -6.11
N HIS A 67 -4.84 7.45 -5.32
CA HIS A 67 -4.71 8.76 -4.68
C HIS A 67 -3.54 9.59 -5.19
N VAL A 68 -2.67 9.09 -6.08
CA VAL A 68 -1.51 9.84 -6.57
C VAL A 68 -1.66 10.17 -8.06
N LYS A 69 -1.54 11.45 -8.41
CA LYS A 69 -1.58 11.90 -9.82
C LYS A 69 -0.34 11.46 -10.59
N SER A 70 -0.47 11.35 -11.91
CA SER A 70 0.62 10.98 -12.83
C SER A 70 1.82 11.94 -12.83
N SER A 71 1.66 13.16 -12.32
CA SER A 71 2.74 14.12 -12.08
C SER A 71 3.58 13.80 -10.83
N THR A 72 3.29 12.72 -10.11
CA THR A 72 4.06 12.27 -8.95
C THR A 72 4.35 10.78 -9.08
N ALA A 73 5.64 10.42 -9.06
CA ALA A 73 6.04 9.02 -8.98
C ALA A 73 5.73 8.47 -7.58
N CYS A 74 5.17 7.27 -7.49
CA CYS A 74 4.83 6.63 -6.23
C CYS A 74 5.42 5.23 -6.17
N LEU A 75 6.31 4.99 -5.21
CA LEU A 75 7.04 3.73 -5.07
C LEU A 75 6.74 3.08 -3.73
N ASN A 76 6.12 1.90 -3.76
CA ASN A 76 5.86 1.09 -2.58
C ASN A 76 7.02 0.13 -2.30
N LEU A 77 7.80 0.43 -1.25
CA LEU A 77 8.87 -0.43 -0.72
C LEU A 77 8.48 -1.11 0.60
N GLY A 78 7.18 -1.16 0.94
CA GLY A 78 6.73 -1.91 2.11
C GLY A 78 7.13 -3.39 2.04
N ARG A 79 7.64 -3.95 3.16
CA ARG A 79 8.09 -5.34 3.21
C ARG A 79 7.47 -6.11 4.38
N GLY A 80 6.85 -7.23 4.05
CA GLY A 80 6.19 -8.07 5.05
C GLY A 80 7.14 -8.62 6.11
N GLY A 81 6.71 -8.55 7.38
CA GLY A 81 7.47 -9.07 8.52
C GLY A 81 8.66 -8.21 8.96
N ARG A 82 8.86 -7.02 8.39
CA ARG A 82 9.98 -6.14 8.75
C ARG A 82 9.60 -5.18 9.87
N SER A 83 10.55 -4.93 10.75
CA SER A 83 10.52 -3.90 11.78
C SER A 83 11.47 -2.75 11.43
N THR A 84 11.52 -1.71 12.25
CA THR A 84 12.53 -0.65 12.08
C THR A 84 13.97 -1.20 12.09
N ARG A 85 14.22 -2.29 12.83
CA ARG A 85 15.52 -2.99 12.91
C ARG A 85 15.78 -3.86 11.69
N SER A 86 14.92 -4.84 11.41
CA SER A 86 15.19 -5.83 10.36
C SER A 86 15.15 -5.21 8.95
N TYR A 87 14.30 -4.21 8.71
CA TYR A 87 14.26 -3.48 7.44
C TYR A 87 15.61 -2.82 7.10
N ARG A 88 16.30 -2.30 8.13
CA ARG A 88 17.63 -1.70 7.98
C ARG A 88 18.70 -2.75 7.81
N GLN A 89 18.70 -3.79 8.65
CA GLN A 89 19.73 -4.82 8.64
C GLN A 89 19.79 -5.63 7.34
N GLU A 90 18.64 -5.85 6.69
CA GLU A 90 18.59 -6.61 5.44
C GLU A 90 18.87 -5.79 4.18
N GLY A 91 19.19 -4.50 4.30
CA GLY A 91 19.51 -3.61 3.18
C GLY A 91 18.32 -2.93 2.49
N SER A 92 17.08 -3.17 2.93
CA SER A 92 15.90 -2.51 2.33
C SER A 92 15.89 -1.00 2.56
N TRP A 93 16.47 -0.56 3.68
CA TRP A 93 16.65 0.86 3.97
C TRP A 93 17.60 1.54 2.98
N ASP A 94 18.68 0.88 2.61
CA ASP A 94 19.65 1.41 1.66
C ASP A 94 19.04 1.56 0.27
N LEU A 95 18.17 0.62 -0.15
CA LEU A 95 17.38 0.75 -1.38
C LEU A 95 16.45 1.97 -1.32
N ALA A 96 15.71 2.17 -0.22
CA ALA A 96 14.83 3.33 -0.07
C ALA A 96 15.60 4.66 -0.11
N LEU A 97 16.78 4.69 0.50
CA LEU A 97 17.69 5.83 0.46
C LEU A 97 18.25 6.07 -0.96
N GLY A 98 18.56 5.02 -1.72
CA GLY A 98 18.91 5.12 -3.13
C GLY A 98 17.79 5.76 -3.95
N GLU A 99 16.56 5.28 -3.75
CA GLU A 99 15.37 5.81 -4.42
C GLU A 99 15.09 7.27 -4.06
N ALA A 100 15.39 7.68 -2.82
CA ALA A 100 15.27 9.06 -2.37
C ALA A 100 16.25 10.02 -3.08
N ARG A 101 17.39 9.51 -3.55
CA ARG A 101 18.45 10.28 -4.24
C ARG A 101 18.30 10.32 -5.77
N VAL A 102 17.34 9.59 -6.34
CA VAL A 102 17.15 9.58 -7.79
C VAL A 102 16.89 11.01 -8.28
N PRO A 103 17.74 11.55 -9.19
CA PRO A 103 17.60 12.91 -9.67
C PRO A 103 16.41 13.08 -10.62
N GLY A 104 16.07 14.32 -10.94
CA GLY A 104 15.03 14.67 -11.92
C GLY A 104 13.64 14.94 -11.34
N TYR A 105 13.45 14.73 -10.04
CA TYR A 105 12.24 15.13 -9.32
C TYR A 105 12.44 16.48 -8.65
N ARG A 106 11.39 17.31 -8.68
CA ARG A 106 11.34 18.61 -7.98
C ARG A 106 11.45 18.41 -6.46
N ARG A 107 10.75 17.42 -5.93
CA ARG A 107 10.77 17.06 -4.51
C ARG A 107 10.56 15.56 -4.34
N THR A 108 11.30 14.97 -3.40
CA THR A 108 11.10 13.59 -2.96
C THR A 108 10.64 13.57 -1.50
N PHE A 109 9.65 12.74 -1.21
CA PHE A 109 9.11 12.49 0.13
C PHE A 109 9.32 11.03 0.50
N VAL A 110 9.74 10.75 1.72
CA VAL A 110 9.87 9.38 2.24
C VAL A 110 8.91 9.21 3.42
N LEU A 111 7.88 8.41 3.20
CA LEU A 111 6.83 8.11 4.16
C LEU A 111 7.18 6.83 4.90
N ILE A 112 7.35 6.93 6.22
CA ILE A 112 7.88 5.85 7.07
C ILE A 112 6.81 5.38 8.06
N GLN A 113 6.43 4.10 7.99
CA GLN A 113 5.44 3.49 8.88
C GLN A 113 5.91 2.12 9.41
N PHE A 114 6.14 2.03 10.73
CA PHE A 114 6.52 0.79 11.41
C PHE A 114 5.83 0.67 12.78
N GLY A 115 5.96 -0.51 13.40
CA GLY A 115 5.44 -0.80 14.74
C GLY A 115 4.90 -2.22 14.90
N HIS A 116 4.30 -2.81 13.85
CA HIS A 116 3.65 -4.13 13.98
C HIS A 116 4.62 -5.28 14.24
N ASN A 117 5.82 -5.21 13.68
CA ASN A 117 6.85 -6.24 13.85
C ASN A 117 7.90 -5.85 14.90
N ASP A 118 8.01 -4.57 15.24
CA ASP A 118 8.79 -4.08 16.38
C ASP A 118 8.25 -4.66 17.70
N GLN A 119 6.93 -4.82 17.83
CA GLN A 119 6.28 -5.52 18.95
C GLN A 119 6.35 -7.06 18.91
N SER A 120 7.04 -7.64 17.92
CA SER A 120 7.10 -9.10 17.75
C SER A 120 7.86 -9.76 18.91
N SER A 121 7.60 -11.03 19.19
CA SER A 121 8.47 -11.85 20.07
C SER A 121 9.61 -12.55 19.30
N VAL A 122 9.64 -12.43 17.97
CA VAL A 122 10.70 -12.99 17.11
C VAL A 122 11.92 -12.08 17.15
N ALA A 123 13.04 -12.57 17.66
CA ALA A 123 14.27 -11.80 17.92
C ALA A 123 14.81 -11.00 16.72
N GLU A 124 14.69 -11.53 15.50
CA GLU A 124 15.10 -10.81 14.27
C GLU A 124 14.35 -9.47 14.10
N ARG A 125 13.07 -9.44 14.49
CA ARG A 125 12.15 -8.33 14.24
C ARG A 125 11.98 -7.42 15.44
N TRP A 126 11.96 -8.02 16.63
CA TRP A 126 11.67 -7.31 17.87
C TRP A 126 12.61 -6.11 18.09
N THR A 127 12.07 -5.05 18.68
CA THR A 127 12.83 -3.91 19.18
C THR A 127 12.32 -3.50 20.55
N GLU A 128 13.21 -2.96 21.38
CA GLU A 128 12.83 -2.35 22.64
C GLU A 128 12.02 -1.07 22.42
N MET A 129 10.82 -1.00 23.01
CA MET A 129 9.83 0.06 22.74
C MET A 129 10.33 1.46 23.15
N ASP A 130 11.06 1.54 24.26
CA ASP A 130 11.47 2.82 24.84
C ASP A 130 12.84 3.30 24.36
N SER A 131 13.72 2.38 23.95
CA SER A 131 15.10 2.68 23.57
C SER A 131 15.33 2.52 22.06
N GLU A 132 15.19 1.30 21.53
CA GLU A 132 15.57 0.98 20.15
C GLU A 132 14.59 1.52 19.11
N PHE A 133 13.28 1.34 19.32
CA PHE A 133 12.28 1.77 18.34
C PHE A 133 12.32 3.29 18.06
N PRO A 134 12.29 4.17 19.08
CA PRO A 134 12.42 5.60 18.85
C PRO A 134 13.78 5.99 18.27
N ALA A 135 14.87 5.33 18.69
CA ALA A 135 16.21 5.60 18.16
C ALA A 135 16.31 5.25 16.67
N ASN A 136 15.75 4.11 16.25
CA ASN A 136 15.71 3.71 14.85
C ASN A 136 14.90 4.70 14.00
N LEU A 137 13.73 5.15 14.49
CA LEU A 137 12.92 6.15 13.79
C LEU A 137 13.65 7.48 13.64
N ARG A 138 14.35 7.94 14.69
CA ARG A 138 15.17 9.17 14.63
C ARG A 138 16.25 9.05 13.56
N ARG A 139 16.97 7.93 13.55
CA ARG A 139 17.99 7.65 12.55
C ARG A 139 17.42 7.63 11.13
N MET A 140 16.28 6.96 10.90
CA MET A 140 15.63 6.95 9.60
C MET A 140 15.25 8.37 9.12
N VAL A 141 14.73 9.21 10.02
CA VAL A 141 14.43 10.62 9.69
C VAL A 141 15.70 11.38 9.29
N GLU A 142 16.78 11.22 10.04
CA GLU A 142 18.06 11.87 9.78
C GLU A 142 18.67 11.41 8.45
N ASP A 143 18.70 10.10 8.22
CA ASP A 143 19.18 9.50 6.97
C ASP A 143 18.39 10.03 5.75
N VAL A 144 17.06 10.18 5.86
CA VAL A 144 16.23 10.77 4.79
C VAL A 144 16.61 12.22 4.54
N ARG A 145 16.80 13.03 5.59
CA ARG A 145 17.22 14.43 5.45
C ARG A 145 18.56 14.56 4.75
N GLN A 146 19.50 13.66 5.02
CA GLN A 146 20.81 13.62 4.35
C GLN A 146 20.71 13.35 2.85
N THR A 147 19.59 12.81 2.36
CA THR A 147 19.34 12.63 0.92
C THR A 147 18.84 13.90 0.23
N GLY A 148 18.41 14.91 1.00
CA GLY A 148 17.65 16.07 0.51
C GLY A 148 16.14 15.84 0.39
N ALA A 149 15.65 14.61 0.60
CA ALA A 149 14.24 14.30 0.65
C ALA A 149 13.58 14.72 1.98
N VAL A 150 12.25 14.80 1.95
CA VAL A 150 11.43 15.19 3.11
C VAL A 150 10.92 13.92 3.82
N PRO A 151 11.33 13.65 5.07
CA PRO A 151 10.75 12.56 5.84
C PRO A 151 9.32 12.90 6.27
N VAL A 152 8.45 11.90 6.30
CA VAL A 152 7.09 11.97 6.86
C VAL A 152 6.89 10.73 7.70
N LEU A 153 6.52 10.89 8.97
CA LEU A 153 6.25 9.76 9.85
C LEU A 153 4.77 9.41 9.83
N LEU A 154 4.47 8.11 9.85
CA LEU A 154 3.14 7.58 10.01
C LEU A 154 3.10 6.64 11.21
N THR A 155 2.12 6.81 12.08
CA THR A 155 1.87 5.85 13.17
C THR A 155 1.38 4.50 12.59
N PRO A 156 1.71 3.35 13.21
CA PRO A 156 1.23 2.04 12.74
C PRO A 156 -0.28 1.97 12.75
N LEU A 157 -0.87 1.35 11.73
CA LEU A 157 -2.32 1.23 11.63
C LEU A 157 -2.92 0.34 12.73
N THR A 158 -4.22 0.44 12.99
CA THR A 158 -4.85 -0.37 14.04
C THR A 158 -5.04 -1.83 13.62
N ARG A 159 -4.97 -2.76 14.58
CA ARG A 159 -5.47 -4.13 14.38
C ARG A 159 -6.98 -4.14 14.61
N ARG A 160 -7.66 -5.11 14.03
CA ARG A 160 -9.10 -5.33 14.18
C ARG A 160 -9.38 -6.29 15.34
N ASP A 161 -8.80 -6.01 16.50
CA ASP A 161 -8.94 -6.82 17.72
C ASP A 161 -10.00 -6.20 18.64
N PHE A 162 -11.04 -6.94 18.97
CA PHE A 162 -12.18 -6.46 19.76
C PHE A 162 -12.39 -7.29 21.01
N VAL A 163 -12.79 -6.63 22.09
CA VAL A 163 -13.27 -7.24 23.33
C VAL A 163 -14.57 -6.55 23.72
N LYS A 164 -15.68 -7.31 23.80
CA LYS A 164 -17.00 -6.80 24.20
C LYS A 164 -17.44 -5.55 23.43
N GLY A 165 -17.25 -5.56 22.11
CA GLY A 165 -17.62 -4.49 21.18
C GLY A 165 -16.65 -3.31 21.13
N ARG A 166 -15.60 -3.30 21.97
CA ARG A 166 -14.60 -2.23 22.00
C ARG A 166 -13.31 -2.68 21.35
N LEU A 167 -12.73 -1.81 20.53
CA LEU A 167 -11.46 -2.03 19.89
C LEU A 167 -10.33 -2.04 20.95
N ASN A 168 -9.58 -3.12 20.99
CA ASN A 168 -8.37 -3.26 21.79
C ASN A 168 -7.16 -2.77 20.97
N ASN A 169 -6.89 -1.47 21.02
CA ASN A 169 -5.83 -0.86 20.20
C ASN A 169 -4.42 -1.10 20.80
N THR A 170 -3.89 -2.29 20.55
CA THR A 170 -2.56 -2.72 21.03
C THR A 170 -1.38 -1.93 20.43
N LEU A 171 -1.60 -1.20 19.35
CA LEU A 171 -0.56 -0.42 18.67
C LEU A 171 -0.46 1.04 19.18
N GLU A 172 -1.39 1.48 20.02
CA GLU A 172 -1.38 2.86 20.53
C GLU A 172 -0.10 3.24 21.29
N PRO A 173 0.50 2.38 22.14
CA PRO A 173 1.79 2.70 22.77
C PRO A 173 2.93 2.95 21.76
N TRP A 174 2.96 2.18 20.68
CA TRP A 174 3.93 2.36 19.59
C TRP A 174 3.65 3.63 18.78
N ALA A 175 2.38 3.90 18.51
CA ALA A 175 1.94 5.14 17.88
C ALA A 175 2.36 6.36 18.72
N ALA A 176 2.25 6.30 20.05
CA ALA A 176 2.72 7.35 20.94
C ALA A 176 4.22 7.64 20.79
N LYS A 177 5.06 6.61 20.61
CA LYS A 177 6.49 6.78 20.32
C LYS A 177 6.73 7.48 18.98
N VAL A 178 6.01 7.09 17.93
CA VAL A 178 6.11 7.74 16.62
C VAL A 178 5.73 9.22 16.72
N ARG A 179 4.63 9.55 17.43
CA ARG A 179 4.19 10.94 17.65
C ARG A 179 5.24 11.74 18.41
N ALA A 180 5.83 11.16 19.45
CA ALA A 180 6.90 11.80 20.23
C ALA A 180 8.14 12.08 19.38
N VAL A 181 8.56 11.13 18.52
CA VAL A 181 9.69 11.35 17.59
C VAL A 181 9.36 12.43 16.56
N ALA A 182 8.16 12.40 15.96
CA ALA A 182 7.73 13.39 14.99
C ALA A 182 7.72 14.81 15.58
N ALA A 183 7.19 14.96 16.80
CA ALA A 183 7.19 16.24 17.52
C ALA A 183 8.62 16.71 17.85
N ALA A 184 9.46 15.82 18.40
CA ALA A 184 10.83 16.15 18.78
C ALA A 184 11.69 16.57 17.57
N LEU A 185 11.52 15.90 16.43
CA LEU A 185 12.28 16.18 15.22
C LEU A 185 11.60 17.20 14.29
N LYS A 186 10.40 17.68 14.63
CA LYS A 186 9.58 18.59 13.80
C LYS A 186 9.39 18.03 12.38
N VAL A 187 8.92 16.78 12.30
CA VAL A 187 8.65 16.07 11.05
C VAL A 187 7.14 15.99 10.85
N PRO A 188 6.61 16.17 9.62
CA PRO A 188 5.20 15.94 9.32
C PRO A 188 4.74 14.56 9.78
N LEU A 189 3.53 14.50 10.34
CA LEU A 189 2.95 13.30 10.92
C LEU A 189 1.59 13.00 10.31
N VAL A 190 1.40 11.76 9.85
CA VAL A 190 0.08 11.17 9.60
C VAL A 190 -0.27 10.24 10.76
N ASN A 191 -1.27 10.63 11.56
CA ASN A 191 -1.71 9.86 12.73
C ASN A 191 -2.70 8.75 12.33
N LEU A 192 -2.25 7.85 11.44
CA LEU A 192 -3.04 6.76 10.89
C LEU A 192 -3.62 5.81 11.96
N ASN A 193 -2.93 5.62 13.09
CA ASN A 193 -3.41 4.75 14.16
C ASN A 193 -4.74 5.28 14.72
N ALA A 194 -4.77 6.57 15.08
CA ALA A 194 -5.98 7.19 15.61
C ALA A 194 -7.12 7.20 14.57
N ALA A 195 -6.81 7.58 13.33
CA ALA A 195 -7.79 7.62 12.25
C ALA A 195 -8.38 6.23 11.94
N SER A 196 -7.53 5.22 11.82
CA SER A 196 -7.98 3.85 11.55
C SER A 196 -8.66 3.19 12.74
N ALA A 197 -8.22 3.46 13.98
CA ALA A 197 -8.89 2.98 15.19
C ALA A 197 -10.32 3.50 15.29
N ALA A 198 -10.55 4.77 15.00
CA ALA A 198 -11.89 5.35 14.97
C ALA A 198 -12.77 4.67 13.90
N ALA A 199 -12.27 4.56 12.67
CA ALA A 199 -13.02 3.93 11.57
C ALA A 199 -13.36 2.46 11.86
N VAL A 200 -12.39 1.68 12.34
CA VAL A 200 -12.59 0.26 12.67
C VAL A 200 -13.56 0.11 13.85
N GLN A 201 -13.46 0.95 14.89
CA GLN A 201 -14.40 0.95 16.01
C GLN A 201 -15.83 1.23 15.57
N GLU A 202 -16.04 2.14 14.61
CA GLU A 202 -17.35 2.45 14.04
C GLU A 202 -17.94 1.28 13.24
N MET A 203 -17.09 0.58 12.47
CA MET A 203 -17.51 -0.64 11.77
C MET A 203 -17.90 -1.76 12.73
N GLY A 204 -17.21 -1.86 13.86
CA GLY A 204 -17.38 -2.93 14.83
C GLY A 204 -16.76 -4.27 14.40
N PRO A 205 -16.83 -5.29 15.27
CA PRO A 205 -16.09 -6.54 15.11
C PRO A 205 -16.52 -7.35 13.88
N VAL A 206 -17.80 -7.29 13.49
CA VAL A 206 -18.30 -8.08 12.36
C VAL A 206 -17.95 -7.44 11.02
N ARG A 207 -18.32 -6.18 10.81
CA ARG A 207 -18.10 -5.51 9.51
C ARG A 207 -16.61 -5.31 9.23
N SER A 208 -15.79 -5.05 10.24
CA SER A 208 -14.34 -4.86 10.06
C SER A 208 -13.62 -6.09 9.53
N MET A 209 -14.19 -7.31 9.62
CA MET A 209 -13.56 -8.51 9.05
C MET A 209 -13.48 -8.48 7.52
N ALA A 210 -14.33 -7.72 6.83
CA ALA A 210 -14.28 -7.56 5.37
C ALA A 210 -12.99 -6.88 4.90
N LEU A 211 -12.30 -6.15 5.79
CA LEU A 211 -11.04 -5.49 5.49
C LEU A 211 -9.85 -6.44 5.35
N ALA A 212 -9.99 -7.73 5.71
CA ALA A 212 -8.91 -8.71 5.65
C ALA A 212 -8.64 -9.20 4.22
N GLN A 213 -7.45 -9.81 3.99
CA GLN A 213 -7.08 -10.32 2.66
C GLN A 213 -8.00 -11.43 2.13
N THR A 214 -8.66 -12.17 3.02
CA THR A 214 -9.58 -13.25 2.68
C THR A 214 -10.75 -13.24 3.65
N ALA A 215 -11.83 -13.96 3.35
CA ALA A 215 -12.96 -14.03 4.27
C ALA A 215 -12.60 -14.80 5.57
N PRO A 216 -13.23 -14.44 6.71
CA PRO A 216 -13.20 -15.26 7.93
C PRO A 216 -13.90 -16.60 7.73
N ASN A 217 -13.59 -17.59 8.57
CA ASN A 217 -14.35 -18.82 8.68
C ASN A 217 -15.62 -18.64 9.55
N GLY A 218 -16.44 -19.70 9.65
CA GLY A 218 -17.70 -19.65 10.43
C GLY A 218 -17.49 -19.36 11.91
N THR A 219 -16.45 -19.92 12.52
CA THR A 219 -16.12 -19.76 13.95
C THR A 219 -15.67 -18.33 14.26
N GLU A 220 -14.80 -17.76 13.43
CA GLU A 220 -14.34 -16.37 13.52
C GLU A 220 -15.51 -15.40 13.39
N ARG A 221 -16.42 -15.63 12.43
CA ARG A 221 -17.64 -14.82 12.27
C ARG A 221 -18.58 -14.90 13.46
N HIS A 222 -18.87 -16.11 13.92
CA HIS A 222 -19.76 -16.33 15.05
C HIS A 222 -19.23 -15.65 16.31
N GLN A 223 -17.94 -15.80 16.61
CA GLN A 223 -17.33 -15.19 17.77
C GLN A 223 -17.38 -13.65 17.67
N ALA A 224 -17.05 -13.07 16.52
CA ALA A 224 -17.14 -11.63 16.31
C ALA A 224 -18.56 -11.07 16.55
N GLY A 225 -19.60 -11.87 16.31
CA GLY A 225 -21.00 -11.54 16.62
C GLY A 225 -21.28 -11.33 18.12
N THR A 226 -20.44 -11.89 19.00
CA THR A 226 -20.50 -11.66 20.46
C THR A 226 -19.83 -10.35 20.89
N GLY A 227 -19.29 -9.59 19.93
CA GLY A 227 -18.52 -8.37 20.20
C GLY A 227 -17.02 -8.60 20.40
N THR A 228 -16.54 -9.85 20.39
CA THR A 228 -15.14 -10.19 20.68
C THR A 228 -14.50 -10.92 19.51
N THR A 229 -13.27 -10.61 19.13
CA THR A 229 -12.57 -11.37 18.07
C THR A 229 -11.75 -12.52 18.65
N LEU A 230 -11.52 -13.55 17.84
CA LEU A 230 -10.59 -14.63 18.22
C LEU A 230 -9.14 -14.20 18.04
N LYS A 231 -8.23 -14.94 18.68
CA LYS A 231 -6.83 -14.93 18.26
C LYS A 231 -6.73 -15.42 16.82
N ALA A 232 -5.91 -14.73 16.02
CA ALA A 232 -5.64 -15.16 14.65
C ALA A 232 -5.07 -16.59 14.62
N ARG A 233 -5.55 -17.40 13.67
CA ARG A 233 -5.04 -18.75 13.45
C ARG A 233 -3.56 -18.71 13.02
N PRO A 234 -2.79 -19.78 13.28
CA PRO A 234 -1.45 -19.92 12.73
C PRO A 234 -1.44 -19.72 11.22
N ALA A 235 -0.37 -19.10 10.69
CA ALA A 235 -0.30 -18.79 9.26
C ALA A 235 -0.44 -20.03 8.37
N ALA A 236 0.06 -21.19 8.81
CA ALA A 236 -0.06 -22.45 8.09
C ALA A 236 -1.52 -22.92 7.92
N GLU A 237 -2.41 -22.58 8.87
CA GLU A 237 -3.83 -22.96 8.82
C GLU A 237 -4.70 -21.90 8.13
N ALA A 238 -4.30 -20.62 8.21
CA ALA A 238 -5.07 -19.51 7.67
C ALA A 238 -4.77 -19.23 6.20
N ARG A 239 -3.60 -19.65 5.70
CA ARG A 239 -3.13 -19.35 4.35
C ARG A 239 -3.92 -20.13 3.29
N LEU A 240 -4.34 -19.43 2.25
CA LEU A 240 -4.87 -20.03 1.04
C LEU A 240 -3.75 -20.69 0.23
N PRO A 241 -4.07 -21.77 -0.52
CA PRO A 241 -3.12 -22.37 -1.45
C PRO A 241 -2.56 -21.35 -2.45
N ASP A 242 -1.33 -21.62 -2.90
CA ASP A 242 -0.72 -20.86 -3.99
C ASP A 242 -1.50 -21.04 -5.29
N VAL A 243 -1.46 -20.02 -6.14
CA VAL A 243 -2.15 -20.06 -7.42
C VAL A 243 -1.35 -20.94 -8.38
N PRO A 244 -1.99 -21.82 -9.18
CA PRO A 244 -1.30 -22.62 -10.19
C PRO A 244 -0.46 -21.74 -11.14
N THR A 245 0.77 -22.19 -11.44
CA THR A 245 1.71 -21.51 -12.34
C THR A 245 2.10 -22.41 -13.51
N THR A 246 2.53 -21.80 -14.62
CA THR A 246 3.19 -22.50 -15.73
C THR A 246 4.72 -22.38 -15.64
N PRO A 247 5.51 -23.30 -16.23
CA PRO A 247 6.98 -23.26 -16.17
C PRO A 247 7.59 -21.96 -16.69
N ASP A 248 7.07 -21.44 -17.81
CA ASP A 248 7.57 -20.24 -18.50
C ASP A 248 6.76 -18.97 -18.17
N GLY A 249 5.81 -19.05 -17.22
CA GLY A 249 4.96 -17.93 -16.81
C GLY A 249 5.44 -17.21 -15.54
N PRO A 250 4.68 -16.19 -15.07
CA PRO A 250 4.92 -15.58 -13.77
C PRO A 250 4.79 -16.61 -12.63
N ARG A 251 5.78 -16.64 -11.73
CA ARG A 251 5.84 -17.59 -10.60
C ARG A 251 5.79 -16.96 -9.21
N GLY A 252 5.74 -15.62 -9.14
CA GLY A 252 5.63 -14.90 -7.87
C GLY A 252 4.29 -15.19 -7.19
N GLN A 253 4.31 -15.42 -5.87
CA GLN A 253 3.12 -15.72 -5.08
C GLN A 253 3.00 -14.76 -3.91
N PHE A 254 1.78 -14.29 -3.65
CA PHE A 254 1.45 -13.53 -2.46
C PHE A 254 0.80 -14.45 -1.43
N GLN A 255 1.27 -14.37 -0.18
CA GLN A 255 0.60 -15.06 0.92
C GLN A 255 -0.71 -14.35 1.22
N ARG A 256 -1.82 -15.07 1.02
CA ARG A 256 -3.17 -14.61 1.33
C ARG A 256 -3.72 -15.42 2.48
N LYS A 257 -4.21 -14.76 3.52
CA LYS A 257 -4.79 -15.42 4.69
C LYS A 257 -5.79 -14.50 5.39
N PHE A 258 -6.67 -15.09 6.18
CA PHE A 258 -7.47 -14.31 7.10
C PHE A 258 -6.65 -14.02 8.36
N ASP A 259 -6.55 -12.74 8.71
CA ASP A 259 -6.20 -12.30 10.05
C ASP A 259 -6.71 -10.87 10.31
N TYR A 260 -6.50 -10.40 11.54
CA TYR A 260 -6.96 -9.10 12.02
C TYR A 260 -5.93 -7.98 11.82
N THR A 261 -4.91 -8.19 10.99
CA THR A 261 -3.87 -7.18 10.68
C THR A 261 -3.77 -6.82 9.20
N HIS A 262 -3.55 -7.79 8.32
CA HIS A 262 -3.29 -7.56 6.90
C HIS A 262 -4.56 -7.15 6.15
N LEU A 263 -4.40 -6.27 5.17
CA LEU A 263 -5.50 -5.67 4.44
C LEU A 263 -5.72 -6.37 3.10
N GLY A 264 -6.97 -6.72 2.81
CA GLY A 264 -7.43 -6.99 1.45
C GLY A 264 -7.79 -5.70 0.73
N ASP A 265 -8.41 -5.79 -0.46
CA ASP A 265 -8.66 -4.61 -1.31
C ASP A 265 -9.55 -3.57 -0.61
N GLU A 266 -10.64 -3.97 0.04
CA GLU A 266 -11.51 -3.06 0.81
C GLU A 266 -10.75 -2.38 1.97
N GLY A 267 -9.89 -3.14 2.64
CA GLY A 267 -9.02 -2.62 3.69
C GLY A 267 -7.98 -1.65 3.15
N ALA A 268 -7.33 -2.00 2.05
CA ALA A 268 -6.30 -1.18 1.44
C ALA A 268 -6.90 0.15 0.95
N GLU A 269 -8.07 0.12 0.33
CA GLU A 269 -8.81 1.32 -0.11
C GLU A 269 -9.16 2.24 1.06
N LEU A 270 -9.79 1.70 2.11
CA LEU A 270 -10.17 2.49 3.29
C LEU A 270 -8.96 3.19 3.92
N PHE A 271 -7.87 2.45 4.15
CA PHE A 271 -6.70 2.98 4.83
C PHE A 271 -5.90 3.91 3.91
N ALA A 272 -5.85 3.66 2.61
CA ALA A 272 -5.25 4.56 1.64
C ALA A 272 -5.96 5.91 1.61
N GLY A 273 -7.30 5.94 1.63
CA GLY A 273 -8.09 7.17 1.69
C GLY A 273 -7.85 7.95 2.99
N LEU A 274 -7.75 7.26 4.14
CA LEU A 274 -7.36 7.90 5.41
C LEU A 274 -5.97 8.56 5.31
N VAL A 275 -4.99 7.86 4.72
CA VAL A 275 -3.65 8.40 4.52
C VAL A 275 -3.68 9.59 3.56
N ALA A 276 -4.36 9.49 2.42
CA ALA A 276 -4.43 10.57 1.43
C ALA A 276 -4.97 11.87 2.05
N ARG A 277 -6.09 11.76 2.77
CA ARG A 277 -6.71 12.87 3.49
C ARG A 277 -5.78 13.49 4.53
N ASP A 278 -5.11 12.68 5.34
CA ASP A 278 -4.29 13.15 6.45
C ASP A 278 -2.91 13.66 5.97
N LEU A 279 -2.34 13.05 4.94
CA LEU A 279 -1.10 13.47 4.29
C LEU A 279 -1.26 14.83 3.62
N ALA A 280 -2.36 15.06 2.91
CA ALA A 280 -2.68 16.37 2.33
C ALA A 280 -2.74 17.48 3.40
N ARG A 281 -3.14 17.16 4.64
CA ARG A 281 -3.07 18.11 5.75
C ARG A 281 -1.66 18.30 6.28
N ALA A 282 -0.94 17.21 6.52
CA ALA A 282 0.39 17.19 7.12
C ALA A 282 1.48 17.77 6.20
N VAL A 283 1.31 17.63 4.88
CA VAL A 283 2.28 18.04 3.85
C VAL A 283 1.55 18.87 2.79
N PRO A 284 1.35 20.19 3.03
CA PRO A 284 0.62 21.05 2.11
C PRO A 284 1.19 21.08 0.69
N GLU A 285 2.50 20.85 0.50
CA GLU A 285 3.12 20.83 -0.81
C GLU A 285 2.61 19.69 -1.71
N LEU A 286 2.07 18.62 -1.13
CA LEU A 286 1.54 17.47 -1.86
C LEU A 286 0.03 17.58 -2.18
N ARG A 287 -0.70 18.58 -1.66
CA ARG A 287 -2.16 18.69 -1.82
C ARG A 287 -2.63 18.64 -3.27
N SER A 288 -1.90 19.30 -4.17
CA SER A 288 -2.26 19.32 -5.60
C SER A 288 -1.95 18.00 -6.31
N GLN A 289 -1.15 17.14 -5.69
CA GLN A 289 -0.69 15.85 -6.23
C GLN A 289 -1.47 14.65 -5.67
N ILE A 290 -2.20 14.84 -4.58
CA ILE A 290 -3.00 13.80 -3.92
C ILE A 290 -4.49 13.98 -4.27
N ALA A 291 -5.13 12.92 -4.75
CA ALA A 291 -6.58 12.86 -4.99
C ALA A 291 -7.33 12.40 -3.73
N PRO A 292 -8.57 12.88 -3.51
CA PRO A 292 -9.40 12.48 -2.38
C PRO A 292 -9.74 10.99 -2.38
#